data_AF-A0A8R1WHN1-F1
#
_entry.id   AF-A0A8R1WHN1-F1
#
_cell.length_a   1.000
_cell.length_b   1.000
_cell.length_c   1.000
_cell.angle_alpha   90.00
_cell.angle_beta   90.00
_cell.angle_gamma   90.00
#
_symmetry.space_group_name_H-M   'P 1'
#
loop_
_entity.id
_entity.type
_entity.pdbx_description
1 polymer ?
#
loop_
_entity_poly.entity_id
_entity_poly.type
_entity_poly.pdbx_seq_one_letter_code
_entity_poly.pdbx_strand_id
1 'polypeptide(L)'
;MKTGVAYGIVASSKTRVRCVFCGVHIPKATKCIEQHTNGVKHRENIELMNENAIALISDALYCRPCMINIPEDYSITKHIEMEDHANWIAAIDDLTDGEFISIDSYLCSETDNVHCEVCSMNIVCTLQNIQNHVNEFSHRANIMERLKPLNAVFCSDDNEDAWCKLCDVYIVNTVQSILEHIDDDEEHIQLLARLEDIAEVHNLNIDSYLMNEHENNAFCNKCNIEIVCNVENIEEHINSNSHLNNIIVY
;
A
#
# COMPACT_ATOMS: atom_id res chain seq x y z
N MET A 1 -35.95 22.50 13.42
CA MET A 1 -34.98 21.57 14.01
C MET A 1 -34.38 20.74 12.87
N LYS A 2 -33.17 21.08 12.41
CA LYS A 2 -32.45 20.45 11.28
C LYS A 2 -31.20 19.68 11.76
N THR A 3 -31.27 19.10 12.97
CA THR A 3 -30.11 18.48 13.63
C THR A 3 -30.04 16.95 13.49
N GLY A 4 -31.03 16.31 12.85
CA GLY A 4 -31.15 14.83 12.82
C GLY A 4 -30.11 14.12 11.95
N VAL A 5 -29.65 14.75 10.87
CA VAL A 5 -28.79 14.09 9.86
C VAL A 5 -27.34 13.96 10.33
N ALA A 6 -26.84 14.89 11.15
CA ALA A 6 -25.43 14.91 11.60
C ALA A 6 -25.07 13.82 12.63
N TYR A 7 -26.07 13.19 13.25
CA TYR A 7 -25.87 12.18 14.31
C TYR A 7 -26.57 10.85 14.01
N GLY A 8 -27.08 10.67 12.79
CA GLY A 8 -27.78 9.45 12.39
C GLY A 8 -29.06 9.17 13.17
N ILE A 9 -29.75 10.20 13.68
CA ILE A 9 -30.97 10.04 14.48
C ILE A 9 -32.21 10.30 13.63
N VAL A 10 -32.98 9.24 13.38
CA VAL A 10 -34.20 9.26 12.56
C VAL A 10 -35.45 8.99 13.40
N ALA A 11 -36.58 9.55 12.99
CA ALA A 11 -37.85 9.31 13.67
C ALA A 11 -38.31 7.87 13.42
N SER A 12 -38.53 7.10 14.49
CA SER A 12 -39.03 5.71 14.41
C SER A 12 -40.50 5.62 14.84
N SER A 13 -40.87 6.24 15.96
CA SER A 13 -42.25 6.25 16.44
C SER A 13 -42.58 7.52 17.23
N LYS A 14 -43.81 7.62 17.75
CA LYS A 14 -44.23 8.77 18.58
C LYS A 14 -43.36 8.95 19.82
N THR A 15 -42.83 7.87 20.40
CA THR A 15 -42.10 7.88 21.67
C THR A 15 -40.62 7.50 21.54
N ARG A 16 -40.17 7.07 20.36
CA ARG A 16 -38.79 6.62 20.13
C ARG A 16 -38.20 7.19 18.84
N VAL A 17 -36.90 7.39 18.85
CA VAL A 17 -36.06 7.64 17.69
C VAL A 17 -35.17 6.43 17.46
N ARG A 18 -34.65 6.26 16.24
CA ARG A 18 -33.68 5.21 15.90
C ARG A 18 -32.35 5.87 15.58
N CYS A 19 -31.28 5.28 16.07
CA CYS A 19 -29.94 5.58 15.58
C CYS A 19 -29.64 4.63 14.42
N VAL A 20 -29.46 5.17 13.22
CA VAL A 20 -29.19 4.37 12.01
C VAL A 20 -27.80 3.74 12.05
N PHE A 21 -26.83 4.40 12.70
CA PHE A 21 -25.47 3.86 12.85
C PHE A 21 -25.47 2.63 13.77
N CYS A 22 -26.12 2.74 14.93
CA CYS A 22 -26.09 1.69 15.94
C CYS A 22 -27.19 0.63 15.78
N GLY A 23 -28.20 0.85 14.93
CA GLY A 23 -29.36 -0.05 14.78
C GLY A 23 -30.29 -0.10 16.01
N VAL A 24 -30.16 0.83 16.96
CA VAL A 24 -30.91 0.80 18.24
C VAL A 24 -32.00 1.84 18.32
N HIS A 25 -33.04 1.52 19.09
CA HIS A 25 -34.14 2.44 19.40
C HIS A 25 -33.90 3.16 20.72
N ILE A 26 -34.00 4.49 20.70
CA ILE A 26 -33.73 5.38 21.83
C ILE A 26 -35.03 6.10 22.21
N PRO A 27 -35.37 6.23 23.50
CA PRO A 27 -36.48 7.07 23.92
C PRO A 27 -36.35 8.51 23.36
N LYS A 28 -37.46 9.11 22.93
CA LYS A 28 -37.51 10.49 22.41
C LYS A 28 -37.37 11.54 23.53
N ALA A 29 -36.41 11.35 24.42
CA ALA A 29 -36.02 12.25 25.48
C ALA A 29 -34.60 12.77 25.18
N THR A 30 -34.42 14.10 25.20
CA THR A 30 -33.18 14.77 24.80
C THR A 30 -31.95 14.19 25.50
N LYS A 31 -32.03 13.98 26.82
CA LYS A 31 -30.94 13.40 27.61
C LYS A 31 -30.53 11.99 27.14
N CYS A 32 -31.49 11.16 26.71
CA CYS A 32 -31.20 9.82 26.20
C CYS A 32 -30.52 9.87 24.83
N ILE A 33 -30.92 10.81 23.98
CA ILE A 33 -30.31 11.02 22.66
C ILE A 33 -28.87 11.51 22.84
N GLU A 34 -28.64 12.53 23.65
CA GLU A 34 -27.31 13.08 23.93
C GLU A 34 -26.37 12.05 24.56
N GLN A 35 -26.85 11.27 25.53
CA GLN A 35 -26.06 10.21 26.14
C GLN A 35 -25.66 9.13 25.12
N HIS A 36 -26.55 8.83 24.17
CA HIS A 36 -26.26 7.88 23.11
C HIS A 36 -25.26 8.42 22.10
N THR A 37 -25.49 9.62 21.55
CA THR A 37 -24.65 10.22 20.50
C THR A 37 -23.24 10.55 21.00
N ASN A 38 -23.07 10.82 22.29
CA ASN A 38 -21.76 11.02 22.92
C ASN A 38 -21.14 9.71 23.44
N GLY A 39 -21.82 8.58 23.28
CA GLY A 39 -21.35 7.28 23.71
C GLY A 39 -20.16 6.80 22.88
N VAL A 40 -19.22 6.10 23.51
CA VAL A 40 -18.02 5.55 22.87
C VAL A 40 -18.39 4.68 21.66
N LYS A 41 -19.29 3.72 21.86
CA LYS A 41 -19.79 2.83 20.79
C LYS A 41 -20.42 3.57 19.60
N HIS A 42 -21.04 4.74 19.82
CA HIS A 42 -21.60 5.51 18.72
C HIS A 42 -20.50 6.13 17.85
N ARG A 43 -19.45 6.66 18.48
CA ARG A 43 -18.30 7.22 17.77
C ARG A 43 -17.52 6.14 17.01
N GLU A 44 -17.27 5.00 17.64
CA GLU A 44 -16.64 3.83 16.99
C GLU A 44 -17.42 3.40 15.74
N ASN A 45 -18.76 3.41 15.80
CA ASN A 45 -19.56 3.09 14.61
C ASN A 45 -19.39 4.12 13.49
N ILE A 46 -19.21 5.40 13.80
CA ILE A 46 -18.97 6.45 12.79
C ILE A 46 -17.58 6.26 12.16
N GLU A 47 -16.57 5.91 12.96
CA GLU A 47 -15.22 5.59 12.48
C GLU A 47 -15.26 4.38 11.54
N LEU A 48 -15.91 3.29 11.97
CA LEU A 48 -16.12 2.11 11.13
C LEU A 48 -16.84 2.42 9.82
N MET A 49 -17.77 3.38 9.79
CA MET A 49 -18.42 3.78 8.53
C MET A 49 -17.42 4.38 7.54
N ASN A 50 -16.56 5.29 8.03
CA ASN A 50 -15.56 5.96 7.21
C ASN A 50 -14.46 5.00 6.76
N GLU A 51 -14.11 4.02 7.58
CA GLU A 51 -13.11 2.99 7.22
C GLU A 51 -13.65 1.96 6.23
N ASN A 52 -14.97 1.91 6.01
CA ASN A 52 -15.62 0.86 5.22
C ASN A 52 -16.49 1.40 4.06
N ALA A 53 -16.32 2.67 3.66
CA ALA A 53 -17.11 3.29 2.59
C ALA A 53 -18.64 3.16 2.78
N ILE A 54 -19.09 3.33 4.03
CA ILE A 54 -20.51 3.33 4.38
C ILE A 54 -20.97 4.77 4.55
N ALA A 55 -21.90 5.21 3.71
CA ALA A 55 -22.44 6.56 3.73
C ALA A 55 -23.90 6.58 4.19
N LEU A 56 -24.29 7.66 4.88
CA LEU A 56 -25.69 7.95 5.18
C LEU A 56 -26.31 8.70 3.99
N ILE A 57 -27.16 8.02 3.21
CA ILE A 57 -27.86 8.56 2.05
C ILE A 57 -29.36 8.53 2.31
N SER A 58 -30.00 9.70 2.37
CA SER A 58 -31.46 9.84 2.54
C SER A 58 -32.02 9.03 3.72
N ASP A 59 -31.41 9.18 4.90
CA ASP A 59 -31.77 8.49 6.15
C ASP A 59 -31.52 6.95 6.16
N ALA A 60 -30.90 6.40 5.11
CA ALA A 60 -30.49 5.00 5.03
C ALA A 60 -28.97 4.87 4.93
N LEU A 61 -28.43 3.79 5.49
CA LEU A 61 -27.02 3.47 5.32
C LEU A 61 -26.82 2.74 3.99
N TYR A 62 -25.85 3.20 3.20
CA TYR A 62 -25.46 2.60 1.95
C TYR A 62 -23.99 2.18 2.02
N CYS A 63 -23.71 0.91 1.77
CA CYS A 63 -22.35 0.40 1.66
C CYS A 63 -21.94 0.43 0.18
N ARG A 64 -20.91 1.21 -0.15
CA ARG A 64 -20.39 1.26 -1.53
C ARG A 64 -19.71 -0.05 -1.96
N PRO A 65 -18.86 -0.70 -1.13
CA PRO A 65 -18.28 -2.01 -1.42
C PRO A 65 -19.31 -3.05 -1.84
N CYS A 66 -20.36 -3.21 -1.04
CA CYS A 66 -21.42 -4.20 -1.30
C CYS A 66 -22.49 -3.70 -2.29
N MET A 67 -22.48 -2.41 -2.65
CA MET A 67 -23.50 -1.74 -3.45
C MET A 67 -24.95 -1.94 -2.97
N ILE A 68 -25.16 -2.04 -1.65
CA ILE A 68 -26.48 -2.25 -1.05
C ILE A 68 -26.83 -1.19 -0.01
N ASN A 69 -28.14 -0.99 0.17
CA ASN A 69 -28.63 -0.34 1.37
C ASN A 69 -28.59 -1.33 2.54
N ILE A 70 -27.91 -0.98 3.62
CA ILE A 70 -27.81 -1.79 4.82
C ILE A 70 -29.21 -1.85 5.47
N PRO A 71 -29.75 -3.04 5.74
CA PRO A 71 -31.06 -3.21 6.36
C PRO A 71 -31.18 -2.49 7.70
N GLU A 72 -32.38 -2.02 8.02
CA GLU A 72 -32.62 -1.21 9.21
C GLU A 72 -32.32 -1.91 10.55
N ASP A 73 -32.44 -3.22 10.57
CA ASP A 73 -32.22 -4.08 11.73
C ASP A 73 -30.74 -4.46 11.91
N TYR A 74 -29.85 -4.03 11.01
CA TYR A 74 -28.42 -4.32 11.08
C TYR A 74 -27.69 -3.13 11.71
N SER A 75 -26.71 -3.43 12.56
CA SER A 75 -25.69 -2.46 12.95
C SER A 75 -24.57 -2.46 11.92
N ILE A 76 -23.80 -1.38 11.87
CA ILE A 76 -22.61 -1.26 10.99
C ILE A 76 -21.66 -2.44 11.20
N THR A 77 -21.32 -2.76 12.46
CA THR A 77 -20.47 -3.90 12.80
C THR A 77 -20.98 -5.22 12.21
N LYS A 78 -22.29 -5.48 12.32
CA LYS A 78 -22.90 -6.71 11.83
C LYS A 78 -22.80 -6.81 10.31
N HIS A 79 -22.90 -5.68 9.61
CA HIS A 79 -22.77 -5.64 8.16
C HIS A 79 -21.32 -5.87 7.70
N ILE A 80 -20.35 -5.21 8.34
CA ILE A 80 -18.92 -5.35 8.00
C ILE A 80 -18.44 -6.80 8.20
N GLU A 81 -18.95 -7.48 9.23
CA GLU A 81 -18.65 -8.90 9.50
C GLU A 81 -19.36 -9.88 8.54
N MET A 82 -20.20 -9.40 7.62
CA MET A 82 -20.80 -10.27 6.60
C MET A 82 -19.75 -10.71 5.59
N GLU A 83 -19.88 -11.96 5.14
CA GLU A 83 -18.97 -12.60 4.19
C GLU A 83 -18.76 -11.76 2.91
N ASP A 84 -19.82 -11.20 2.33
CA ASP A 84 -19.70 -10.38 1.11
C ASP A 84 -18.83 -9.13 1.31
N HIS A 85 -18.95 -8.45 2.46
CA HIS A 85 -18.18 -7.24 2.76
C HIS A 85 -16.73 -7.60 3.09
N ALA A 86 -16.55 -8.60 3.96
CA ALA A 86 -15.23 -9.09 4.35
C ALA A 86 -14.42 -9.60 3.15
N ASN A 87 -15.05 -10.34 2.24
CA ASN A 87 -14.41 -10.83 1.02
C ASN A 87 -14.03 -9.69 0.07
N TRP A 88 -14.87 -8.64 -0.03
CA TRP A 88 -14.52 -7.47 -0.85
C TRP A 88 -13.32 -6.73 -0.30
N ILE A 89 -13.27 -6.52 1.03
CA ILE A 89 -12.15 -5.84 1.70
C ILE A 89 -10.87 -6.64 1.48
N ALA A 90 -10.89 -7.95 1.74
CA ALA A 90 -9.73 -8.81 1.52
C ALA A 90 -9.26 -8.76 0.05
N ALA A 91 -10.18 -8.85 -0.92
CA ALA A 91 -9.81 -8.80 -2.33
C ALA A 91 -9.26 -7.44 -2.79
N ILE A 92 -9.71 -6.33 -2.20
CA ILE A 92 -9.13 -5.01 -2.50
C ILE A 92 -7.77 -4.84 -1.83
N ASP A 93 -7.62 -5.30 -0.59
CA ASP A 93 -6.34 -5.28 0.14
C ASP A 93 -5.29 -6.07 -0.67
N ASP A 94 -5.60 -7.32 -1.02
CA ASP A 94 -4.74 -8.18 -1.86
C ASP A 94 -4.39 -7.56 -3.24
N LEU A 95 -5.30 -6.75 -3.81
CA LEU A 95 -5.09 -6.10 -5.11
C LEU A 95 -4.37 -4.75 -5.02
N THR A 96 -4.27 -4.16 -3.84
CA THR A 96 -3.69 -2.82 -3.66
C THR A 96 -2.44 -2.81 -2.80
N ASP A 97 -2.18 -3.90 -2.06
CA ASP A 97 -0.97 -4.08 -1.27
C ASP A 97 0.28 -4.03 -2.15
N GLY A 98 1.23 -3.19 -1.79
CA GLY A 98 2.44 -2.92 -2.58
C GLY A 98 2.23 -2.18 -3.91
N GLU A 99 0.99 -1.98 -4.37
CA GLU A 99 0.67 -1.43 -5.70
C GLU A 99 0.64 0.11 -5.75
N PHE A 100 0.91 0.78 -4.62
CA PHE A 100 0.88 2.25 -4.47
C PHE A 100 -0.47 2.88 -4.87
N ILE A 101 -1.56 2.20 -4.51
CA ILE A 101 -2.93 2.65 -4.76
C ILE A 101 -3.54 3.15 -3.43
N SER A 102 -3.85 4.44 -3.35
CA SER A 102 -4.53 5.03 -2.21
C SER A 102 -6.04 4.86 -2.33
N ILE A 103 -6.63 4.15 -1.36
CA ILE A 103 -8.07 3.89 -1.26
C ILE A 103 -8.79 4.83 -0.29
N ASP A 104 -8.08 5.67 0.46
CA ASP A 104 -8.63 6.48 1.55
C ASP A 104 -9.78 7.38 1.12
N SER A 105 -9.66 8.03 -0.05
CA SER A 105 -10.71 8.91 -0.59
C SER A 105 -11.98 8.15 -0.95
N TYR A 106 -11.85 6.88 -1.34
CA TYR A 106 -13.00 5.99 -1.57
C TYR A 106 -13.63 5.56 -0.24
N LEU A 107 -12.82 5.13 0.73
CA LEU A 107 -13.27 4.72 2.06
C LEU A 107 -14.02 5.86 2.78
N CYS A 108 -13.46 7.07 2.75
CA CYS A 108 -14.10 8.27 3.32
C CYS A 108 -15.35 8.74 2.56
N SER A 109 -15.79 8.01 1.53
CA SER A 109 -16.95 8.33 0.70
C SER A 109 -16.86 9.69 -0.02
N GLU A 110 -15.65 10.20 -0.25
CA GLU A 110 -15.43 11.48 -0.94
C GLU A 110 -15.55 11.30 -2.45
N THR A 111 -15.07 10.17 -2.98
CA THR A 111 -15.03 9.86 -4.42
C THR A 111 -15.40 8.40 -4.68
N ASP A 112 -15.82 8.10 -5.91
CA ASP A 112 -15.97 6.71 -6.39
C ASP A 112 -14.67 6.17 -7.00
N ASN A 113 -13.59 6.94 -6.92
CA ASN A 113 -12.28 6.62 -7.47
C ASN A 113 -11.25 6.39 -6.36
N VAL A 114 -10.24 5.57 -6.67
CA VAL A 114 -8.96 5.45 -5.96
C VAL A 114 -7.87 6.11 -6.80
N HIS A 115 -6.75 6.46 -6.16
CA HIS A 115 -5.62 7.09 -6.84
C HIS A 115 -4.44 6.14 -6.91
N CYS A 116 -3.95 5.85 -8.12
CA CYS A 116 -2.67 5.17 -8.30
C CYS A 116 -1.56 6.21 -8.38
N GLU A 117 -0.65 6.20 -7.41
CA GLU A 117 0.44 7.17 -7.33
C GLU A 117 1.49 6.95 -8.41
N VAL A 118 1.75 5.68 -8.73
CA VAL A 118 2.77 5.26 -9.68
C VAL A 118 2.38 5.64 -11.11
N CYS A 119 1.10 5.47 -11.46
CA CYS A 119 0.56 5.90 -12.74
C CYS A 119 0.03 7.35 -12.74
N SER A 120 -0.04 7.98 -11.57
CA SER A 120 -0.60 9.33 -11.37
C SER A 120 -2.00 9.50 -11.97
N MET A 121 -2.88 8.50 -11.78
CA MET A 121 -4.23 8.49 -12.34
C MET A 121 -5.30 8.02 -11.36
N ASN A 122 -6.55 8.40 -11.63
CA ASN A 122 -7.70 8.00 -10.85
C ASN A 122 -8.43 6.83 -11.52
N ILE A 123 -8.78 5.82 -10.73
CA ILE A 123 -9.41 4.57 -11.19
C ILE A 123 -10.72 4.41 -10.45
N VAL A 124 -11.82 4.12 -11.15
CA VAL A 124 -13.10 3.84 -10.50
C VAL A 124 -12.96 2.59 -9.64
N CYS A 125 -13.25 2.68 -8.35
CA CYS A 125 -13.04 1.63 -7.36
C CYS A 125 -14.03 0.48 -7.56
N THR A 126 -13.63 -0.49 -8.37
CA THR A 126 -14.28 -1.79 -8.52
C THR A 126 -13.19 -2.85 -8.63
N LEU A 127 -13.43 -4.05 -8.10
CA LEU A 127 -12.45 -5.15 -8.16
C LEU A 127 -11.91 -5.36 -9.58
N GLN A 128 -12.79 -5.38 -10.58
CA GLN A 128 -12.40 -5.57 -11.97
C GLN A 128 -11.50 -4.45 -12.51
N ASN A 129 -11.78 -3.18 -12.18
CA ASN A 129 -10.99 -2.07 -12.68
C ASN A 129 -9.61 -2.01 -12.01
N ILE A 130 -9.55 -2.26 -10.70
CA ILE A 130 -8.28 -2.35 -9.97
C ILE A 130 -7.47 -3.50 -10.53
N GLN A 131 -8.06 -4.70 -10.62
CA GLN A 131 -7.41 -5.88 -11.19
C GLN A 131 -6.91 -5.63 -12.61
N ASN A 132 -7.70 -4.99 -13.48
CA ASN A 132 -7.24 -4.67 -14.83
C ASN A 132 -6.04 -3.73 -14.78
N HIS A 133 -6.12 -2.67 -13.98
CA HIS A 133 -5.06 -1.67 -13.86
C HIS A 133 -3.74 -2.26 -13.36
N VAL A 134 -3.75 -3.02 -12.26
CA VAL A 134 -2.51 -3.61 -11.69
C VAL A 134 -1.88 -4.66 -12.61
N ASN A 135 -2.68 -5.26 -13.49
CA ASN A 135 -2.21 -6.19 -14.50
C ASN A 135 -1.80 -5.51 -15.81
N GLU A 136 -2.00 -4.19 -15.96
CA GLU A 136 -1.50 -3.47 -17.13
C GLU A 136 0.03 -3.39 -17.09
N PHE A 137 0.64 -3.69 -18.23
CA PHE A 137 2.10 -3.60 -18.39
C PHE A 137 2.66 -2.24 -17.95
N SER A 138 1.98 -1.15 -18.31
CA SER A 138 2.44 0.19 -17.97
C SER A 138 2.53 0.44 -16.46
N HIS A 139 1.60 -0.13 -15.69
CA HIS A 139 1.60 -0.03 -14.24
C HIS A 139 2.75 -0.82 -13.63
N ARG A 140 2.91 -2.09 -14.04
CA ARG A 140 4.02 -2.94 -13.58
C ARG A 140 5.38 -2.37 -13.92
N ALA A 141 5.54 -1.82 -15.12
CA ALA A 141 6.77 -1.13 -15.54
C ALA A 141 7.07 0.08 -14.64
N ASN A 142 6.06 0.90 -14.36
CA ASN A 142 6.25 2.07 -13.48
C ASN A 142 6.57 1.66 -12.03
N ILE A 143 6.04 0.53 -11.53
CA ILE A 143 6.41 0.00 -10.20
C ILE A 143 7.86 -0.44 -10.20
N MET A 144 8.29 -1.20 -11.21
CA MET A 144 9.70 -1.60 -11.32
C MET A 144 10.62 -0.38 -11.40
N GLU A 145 10.31 0.65 -12.19
CA GLU A 145 11.09 1.89 -12.20
C GLU A 145 11.20 2.55 -10.82
N ARG A 146 10.15 2.44 -10.00
CA ARG A 146 10.14 2.99 -8.64
C ARG A 146 10.92 2.12 -7.65
N LEU A 147 10.99 0.81 -7.87
CA LEU A 147 11.75 -0.15 -7.05
C LEU A 147 13.21 -0.31 -7.51
N LYS A 148 13.56 0.06 -8.74
CA LYS A 148 14.92 0.00 -9.32
C LYS A 148 16.00 0.61 -8.42
N PRO A 149 15.84 1.83 -7.88
CA PRO A 149 16.84 2.45 -7.01
C PRO A 149 17.21 1.64 -5.77
N LEU A 150 16.37 0.67 -5.38
CA LEU A 150 16.48 0.01 -4.10
C LEU A 150 17.03 -1.41 -4.24
N ASN A 151 16.79 -2.14 -5.34
CA ASN A 151 16.96 -3.60 -5.34
C ASN A 151 17.56 -4.22 -6.62
N ALA A 152 18.01 -3.42 -7.60
CA ALA A 152 18.60 -3.93 -8.85
C ALA A 152 17.72 -4.96 -9.61
N VAL A 153 16.40 -4.76 -9.55
CA VAL A 153 15.41 -5.56 -10.28
C VAL A 153 14.99 -4.80 -11.55
N PHE A 154 15.01 -5.48 -12.69
CA PHE A 154 14.76 -4.91 -14.01
C PHE A 154 13.71 -5.73 -14.78
N CYS A 155 12.99 -5.12 -15.72
CA CYS A 155 12.12 -5.86 -16.64
C CYS A 155 12.95 -6.70 -17.60
N SER A 156 12.56 -7.94 -17.87
CA SER A 156 13.11 -8.70 -19.00
C SER A 156 12.57 -8.19 -20.35
N ASP A 157 13.25 -8.53 -21.43
CA ASP A 157 12.88 -8.16 -22.81
C ASP A 157 11.48 -8.67 -23.22
N ASP A 158 11.06 -9.81 -22.68
CA ASP A 158 9.75 -10.42 -22.96
C ASP A 158 8.62 -9.86 -22.09
N ASN A 159 8.94 -9.05 -21.07
CA ASN A 159 8.02 -8.40 -20.14
C ASN A 159 7.18 -9.34 -19.28
N GLU A 160 7.41 -10.65 -19.35
CA GLU A 160 6.72 -11.65 -18.51
C GLU A 160 7.43 -11.82 -17.16
N ASP A 161 8.76 -11.60 -17.16
CA ASP A 161 9.61 -11.76 -16.00
C ASP A 161 10.29 -10.43 -15.60
N ALA A 162 10.75 -10.40 -14.36
CA ALA A 162 11.68 -9.43 -13.84
C ALA A 162 13.00 -10.15 -13.55
N TRP A 163 14.13 -9.53 -13.88
CA TRP A 163 15.46 -10.07 -13.60
C TRP A 163 16.08 -9.30 -12.44
N CYS A 164 16.49 -10.02 -11.41
CA CYS A 164 17.28 -9.46 -10.33
C CYS A 164 18.76 -9.63 -10.66
N LYS A 165 19.47 -8.51 -10.81
CA LYS A 165 20.89 -8.48 -11.16
C LYS A 165 21.81 -8.86 -9.99
N LEU A 166 21.36 -8.63 -8.75
CA LEU A 166 22.11 -9.02 -7.55
C LEU A 166 22.21 -10.53 -7.43
N CYS A 167 21.08 -11.21 -7.63
CA CYS A 167 20.95 -12.66 -7.45
C CYS A 167 21.12 -13.45 -8.76
N ASP A 168 21.07 -12.77 -9.91
CA ASP A 168 21.03 -13.37 -11.24
C ASP A 168 19.88 -14.37 -11.44
N VAL A 169 18.67 -14.00 -11.00
CA VAL A 169 17.46 -14.83 -11.08
C VAL A 169 16.33 -14.11 -11.82
N TYR A 170 15.47 -14.88 -12.49
CA TYR A 170 14.23 -14.41 -13.08
C TYR A 170 13.07 -14.66 -12.12
N ILE A 171 12.23 -13.65 -11.96
CA ILE A 171 11.11 -13.55 -11.03
C ILE A 171 9.87 -13.28 -11.87
N VAL A 172 8.73 -13.83 -11.48
CA VAL A 172 7.46 -13.52 -12.14
C VAL A 172 7.19 -12.02 -12.01
N ASN A 173 6.86 -11.34 -13.13
CA ASN A 173 6.61 -9.90 -13.14
C ASN A 173 5.23 -9.53 -12.55
N THR A 174 5.09 -9.76 -11.26
CA THR A 174 4.00 -9.28 -10.40
C THR A 174 4.61 -8.54 -9.22
N VAL A 175 3.90 -7.53 -8.71
CA VAL A 175 4.41 -6.75 -7.57
C VAL A 175 4.63 -7.64 -6.35
N GLN A 176 3.69 -8.54 -6.06
CA GLN A 176 3.81 -9.51 -4.98
C GLN A 176 5.11 -10.32 -5.08
N SER A 177 5.38 -10.94 -6.23
CA SER A 177 6.58 -11.78 -6.38
C SER A 177 7.88 -10.96 -6.34
N ILE A 178 7.84 -9.71 -6.81
CA ILE A 178 8.98 -8.79 -6.72
C ILE A 178 9.22 -8.40 -5.25
N LEU A 179 8.19 -8.05 -4.50
CA LEU A 179 8.31 -7.69 -3.08
C LEU A 179 8.73 -8.89 -2.23
N GLU A 180 8.16 -10.07 -2.45
CA GLU A 180 8.61 -11.31 -1.79
C GLU A 180 10.10 -11.57 -2.04
N HIS A 181 10.59 -11.34 -3.25
CA HIS A 181 12.02 -11.48 -3.53
C HIS A 181 12.88 -10.40 -2.84
N ILE A 182 12.37 -9.19 -2.67
CA ILE A 182 13.12 -8.09 -2.07
C ILE A 182 13.14 -8.18 -0.53
N ASP A 183 12.00 -8.51 0.07
CA ASP A 183 11.75 -8.39 1.50
C ASP A 183 11.83 -9.73 2.25
N ASP A 184 11.61 -10.86 1.57
CA ASP A 184 11.54 -12.20 2.20
C ASP A 184 12.63 -13.18 1.72
N ASP A 185 13.30 -12.91 0.60
CA ASP A 185 14.40 -13.75 0.12
C ASP A 185 15.67 -13.50 0.95
N GLU A 186 15.96 -14.42 1.87
CA GLU A 186 17.14 -14.32 2.75
C GLU A 186 18.46 -14.14 2.00
N GLU A 187 18.60 -14.72 0.80
CA GLU A 187 19.83 -14.61 0.01
C GLU A 187 19.95 -13.22 -0.61
N HIS A 188 18.85 -12.68 -1.17
CA HIS A 188 18.79 -11.32 -1.68
C HIS A 188 19.12 -10.29 -0.60
N ILE A 189 18.42 -10.36 0.54
CA ILE A 189 18.54 -9.41 1.64
C ILE A 189 19.97 -9.40 2.19
N GLN A 190 20.56 -10.59 2.42
CA GLN A 190 21.91 -10.68 2.94
C GLN A 190 22.96 -10.15 1.95
N LEU A 191 22.77 -10.41 0.66
CA LEU A 191 23.68 -9.94 -0.37
C LEU A 191 23.63 -8.42 -0.53
N LEU A 192 22.44 -7.84 -0.60
CA LEU A 192 22.23 -6.39 -0.69
C LEU A 192 22.80 -5.69 0.56
N ALA A 193 22.44 -6.14 1.76
CA ALA A 193 22.95 -5.56 3.00
C ALA A 193 24.48 -5.60 3.08
N ARG A 194 25.12 -6.70 2.67
CA ARG A 194 26.58 -6.79 2.64
C ARG A 194 27.21 -5.83 1.63
N LEU A 195 26.60 -5.65 0.46
CA LEU A 195 27.09 -4.71 -0.55
C LEU A 195 26.96 -3.25 -0.06
N GLU A 196 25.83 -2.90 0.55
CA GLU A 196 25.59 -1.58 1.12
C GLU A 196 26.57 -1.27 2.26
N ASP A 197 26.76 -2.22 3.19
CA ASP A 197 27.71 -2.09 4.29
C ASP A 197 29.13 -1.82 3.78
N ILE A 198 29.59 -2.60 2.79
CA ILE A 198 30.93 -2.43 2.21
C ILE A 198 31.01 -1.08 1.49
N ALA A 199 29.97 -0.70 0.74
CA ALA A 199 29.94 0.55 0.00
C ALA A 199 30.00 1.77 0.93
N GLU A 200 29.24 1.77 2.03
CA GLU A 200 29.25 2.85 3.02
C GLU A 200 30.61 2.93 3.73
N VAL A 201 31.12 1.81 4.24
CA VAL A 201 32.38 1.77 5.00
C VAL A 201 33.59 2.19 4.14
N HIS A 202 33.60 1.82 2.85
CA HIS A 202 34.72 2.07 1.96
C HIS A 202 34.51 3.22 0.96
N ASN A 203 33.42 3.98 1.12
CA ASN A 203 33.06 5.11 0.27
C ASN A 203 33.02 4.72 -1.22
N LEU A 204 32.28 3.66 -1.53
CA LEU A 204 31.99 3.22 -2.89
C LEU A 204 30.60 3.74 -3.30
N ASN A 205 30.43 4.12 -4.57
CA ASN A 205 29.12 4.37 -5.15
C ASN A 205 28.69 3.12 -5.93
N ILE A 206 27.56 2.53 -5.51
CA ILE A 206 26.92 1.39 -6.18
C ILE A 206 25.59 1.79 -6.84
N ASP A 207 25.17 3.06 -6.73
CA ASP A 207 23.89 3.55 -7.22
C ASP A 207 23.72 3.28 -8.72
N SER A 208 24.76 3.61 -9.51
CA SER A 208 24.75 3.37 -10.96
C SER A 208 24.58 1.88 -11.28
N TYR A 209 25.18 0.99 -10.49
CA TYR A 209 25.06 -0.44 -10.65
C TYR A 209 23.64 -0.93 -10.32
N LEU A 210 23.03 -0.42 -9.25
CA LEU A 210 21.67 -0.79 -8.83
C LEU A 210 20.60 -0.22 -9.78
N MET A 211 20.82 0.97 -10.36
CA MET A 211 19.82 1.66 -11.19
C MET A 211 19.90 1.34 -12.69
N ASN A 212 21.00 0.77 -13.17
CA ASN A 212 21.22 0.53 -14.59
C ASN A 212 21.54 -0.95 -14.89
N GLU A 213 20.68 -1.57 -15.71
CA GLU A 213 20.80 -2.96 -16.13
C GLU A 213 22.15 -3.28 -16.81
N HIS A 214 22.75 -2.31 -17.48
CA HIS A 214 24.00 -2.48 -18.23
C HIS A 214 25.26 -2.10 -17.46
N GLU A 215 25.13 -1.39 -16.33
CA GLU A 215 26.28 -0.90 -15.57
C GLU A 215 26.79 -1.98 -14.61
N ASN A 216 27.89 -2.65 -14.92
CA ASN A 216 28.40 -3.75 -14.08
C ASN A 216 29.39 -3.30 -13.01
N ASN A 217 29.71 -2.01 -12.92
CA ASN A 217 30.76 -1.51 -12.06
C ASN A 217 30.22 -0.63 -10.92
N ALA A 218 30.89 -0.75 -9.77
CA ALA A 218 30.85 0.21 -8.68
C ALA A 218 32.01 1.19 -8.84
N PHE A 219 31.83 2.41 -8.35
CA PHE A 219 32.87 3.43 -8.39
C PHE A 219 33.49 3.62 -7.00
N CYS A 220 34.81 3.42 -6.88
CA CYS A 220 35.51 3.67 -5.63
C CYS A 220 35.93 5.14 -5.54
N ASN A 221 35.25 5.92 -4.70
CA ASN A 221 35.56 7.35 -4.54
C ASN A 221 36.95 7.60 -3.95
N LYS A 222 37.46 6.65 -3.15
CA LYS A 222 38.79 6.75 -2.53
C LYS A 222 39.92 6.58 -3.56
N CYS A 223 39.76 5.64 -4.48
CA CYS A 223 40.79 5.32 -5.48
C CYS A 223 40.54 5.96 -6.84
N ASN A 224 39.33 6.50 -7.07
CA ASN A 224 38.88 7.08 -8.32
C ASN A 224 38.98 6.08 -9.50
N ILE A 225 38.52 4.84 -9.28
CA ILE A 225 38.48 3.77 -10.27
C ILE A 225 37.14 3.03 -10.25
N GLU A 226 36.79 2.43 -11.38
CA GLU A 226 35.68 1.50 -11.52
C GLU A 226 36.11 0.07 -11.16
N ILE A 227 35.24 -0.66 -10.47
CA ILE A 227 35.46 -2.03 -10.00
C ILE A 227 34.21 -2.82 -10.36
N VAL A 228 34.37 -4.03 -10.89
CA VAL A 228 33.22 -4.91 -11.14
C VAL A 228 32.45 -5.11 -9.83
N CYS A 229 31.16 -4.78 -9.83
CA CYS A 229 30.32 -4.77 -8.65
C CYS A 229 29.84 -6.18 -8.32
N ASN A 230 30.70 -6.91 -7.61
CA ASN A 230 30.31 -8.07 -6.83
C ASN A 230 31.13 -8.06 -5.53
N VAL A 231 30.64 -8.77 -4.52
CA VAL A 231 31.23 -8.76 -3.18
C VAL A 231 32.70 -9.18 -3.22
N GLU A 232 33.05 -10.23 -3.96
CA GLU A 232 34.42 -10.75 -4.02
C GLU A 232 35.42 -9.74 -4.61
N ASN A 233 35.08 -9.12 -5.74
CA ASN A 233 35.94 -8.14 -6.42
C ASN A 233 36.07 -6.85 -5.61
N ILE A 234 34.98 -6.41 -4.98
CA ILE A 234 35.02 -5.25 -4.09
C ILE A 234 35.91 -5.56 -2.89
N GLU A 235 35.75 -6.73 -2.26
CA GLU A 235 36.58 -7.16 -1.12
C GLU A 235 38.05 -7.29 -1.51
N GLU A 236 38.36 -7.84 -2.68
CA GLU A 236 39.74 -7.91 -3.18
C GLU A 236 40.31 -6.49 -3.39
N HIS A 237 39.51 -5.58 -3.94
CA HIS A 237 39.93 -4.19 -4.14
C HIS A 237 40.24 -3.48 -2.80
N ILE A 238 39.31 -3.51 -1.84
CA ILE A 238 39.47 -2.78 -0.56
C ILE A 238 40.60 -3.34 0.30
N ASN A 239 40.88 -4.64 0.19
CA ASN A 239 42.00 -5.31 0.86
C ASN A 239 43.33 -5.16 0.11
N SER A 240 43.32 -4.63 -1.11
CA SER A 240 44.54 -4.39 -1.87
C SER A 240 45.39 -3.30 -1.22
N ASN A 241 46.72 -3.47 -1.30
CA ASN A 241 47.67 -2.45 -0.82
C ASN A 241 47.45 -1.09 -1.49
N SER A 242 46.95 -1.06 -2.72
CA SER A 242 46.65 0.16 -3.47
C SER A 242 45.53 0.96 -2.79
N HIS A 243 44.46 0.29 -2.33
CA HIS A 243 43.36 0.92 -1.63
C HIS A 243 43.74 1.31 -0.20
N LEU A 244 44.52 0.47 0.50
CA LEU A 244 44.98 0.73 1.86
C LEU A 244 46.01 1.88 1.92
N ASN A 245 46.90 2.00 0.92
CA ASN A 245 47.92 3.05 0.89
C ASN A 245 47.42 4.40 0.38
N ASN A 246 46.23 4.46 -0.23
CA ASN A 246 45.53 5.72 -0.55
C ASN A 246 44.88 6.38 0.68
N ILE A 247 45.29 6.02 1.91
CA ILE A 247 45.02 6.84 3.10
C ILE A 247 45.76 8.17 2.89
N ILE A 248 45.00 9.19 2.53
CA ILE A 248 45.47 10.57 2.49
C ILE A 248 45.97 10.91 3.89
N VAL A 249 47.29 11.01 4.02
CA VAL A 249 47.95 11.66 5.15
C VAL A 249 47.56 13.13 5.07
N TYR A 250 46.59 13.54 5.89
CA TYR A 250 46.39 14.93 6.27
C TYR A 250 47.28 15.27 7.46
#